data_AF-A0A3D5D8D9-F1
#
_entry.id   AF-A0A3D5D8D9-F1
#
_cell.length_a   1.000
_cell.length_b   1.000
_cell.length_c   1.000
_cell.angle_alpha   90.00
_cell.angle_beta   90.00
_cell.angle_gamma   90.00
#
_symmetry.space_group_name_H-M   'P 1'
#
loop_
_entity.id
_entity.type
_entity.pdbx_description
1 polymer ?
#
loop_
_entity_poly.entity_id
_entity_poly.type
_entity_poly.pdbx_seq_one_letter_code
_entity_poly.pdbx_strand_id
1 'polypeptide(L)'
;RHIIGYEVLKVQALINWFDAVNKKIPNPPPIALAGYSEGGLIALHTAALDNRVQATLVSGYFDERKGVWEEPIYRNVFGLLGNFSDDELASLIHPRALVVEHAVPPQIDGPPKPRNGRGGAAPGRIRTPNDASVKREFNRAMALGGTTAKMTLITGAKGKPVSAFGSEPALSALLLASQAITKKGWVNSKPPAGGMHIKAPPARQHRQIKELVAHTQQLLRFSEYHRTDRFWKKLPNKKPDQWDAQCEPFRKEMWEQIIGKFPTANLPINPLSRKIMETDKWIGYEVTLDVWQDVFAWGYLLVPKGIGKNEKRPVVVCQHGLEGVPNDVVTRDTNDRSFRYYKGFAAELADRGFITFAPHNPYRGRDAFRVLQRKANPLGRSLFSVIIAQHNRIIDWLEKLPNVDPKRIGFYGLSYGGKTAMRVPALVPRYCLSICSADFNEWIKKNTTVDARYSYMFTGEYEMFEFNLGHTYNYAEMAALIAPRPFMVERGHRDGVAPDEWVAYEFAKVRRLYAELGIPERTEIEYFNGPHSINGQATYDFLHRHLRWPKK
;
A
#
# COMPACT_ATOMS: atom_id res chain seq x y z
N ARG A 1 14.30 -1.96 0.05
CA ARG A 1 14.52 -0.53 -0.29
C ARG A 1 13.52 0.28 0.51
N HIS A 2 13.98 0.97 1.55
CA HIS A 2 13.15 1.68 2.52
C HIS A 2 14.04 2.67 3.26
N ILE A 3 13.52 3.78 3.80
CA ILE A 3 14.38 4.79 4.44
C ILE A 3 15.18 4.22 5.61
N ILE A 4 14.56 3.35 6.42
CA ILE A 4 15.24 2.61 7.49
C ILE A 4 16.39 1.79 6.92
N GLY A 5 16.16 1.05 5.83
CA GLY A 5 17.21 0.26 5.19
C GLY A 5 18.33 1.11 4.59
N TYR A 6 18.03 2.30 4.05
CA TYR A 6 19.07 3.21 3.56
C TYR A 6 19.93 3.77 4.70
N GLU A 7 19.33 4.08 5.84
CA GLU A 7 20.09 4.51 7.03
C GLU A 7 20.90 3.36 7.64
N VAL A 8 20.37 2.13 7.67
CA VAL A 8 21.13 0.93 8.07
C VAL A 8 22.35 0.74 7.15
N LEU A 9 22.21 0.87 5.84
CA LEU A 9 23.33 0.77 4.90
C LEU A 9 24.41 1.83 5.15
N LYS A 10 24.05 3.04 5.58
CA LYS A 10 25.01 4.06 5.97
C LYS A 10 25.79 3.64 7.23
N VAL A 11 25.12 3.04 8.21
CA VAL A 11 25.80 2.49 9.39
C VAL A 11 26.70 1.31 9.01
N GLN A 12 26.24 0.40 8.16
CA GLN A 12 27.04 -0.71 7.65
C GLN A 12 28.28 -0.24 6.87
N ALA A 13 28.21 0.89 6.16
CA ALA A 13 29.39 1.48 5.53
C ALA A 13 30.44 1.93 6.56
N LEU A 14 30.03 2.47 7.71
CA LEU A 14 30.94 2.78 8.82
C LEU A 14 31.50 1.50 9.45
N ILE A 15 30.68 0.46 9.62
CA ILE A 15 31.13 -0.85 10.11
C ILE A 15 32.16 -1.46 9.15
N ASN A 16 31.96 -1.36 7.83
CA ASN A 16 32.94 -1.80 6.83
C ASN A 16 34.28 -1.08 6.99
N TRP A 17 34.25 0.22 7.27
CA TRP A 17 35.47 0.98 7.54
C TRP A 17 36.16 0.52 8.83
N PHE A 18 35.41 0.39 9.94
CA PHE A 18 35.96 -0.12 11.20
C PHE A 18 36.54 -1.53 11.04
N ASP A 19 35.86 -2.44 10.34
CA ASP A 19 36.34 -3.79 10.05
C ASP A 19 37.65 -3.78 9.24
N ALA A 20 37.74 -2.92 8.22
CA ALA A 20 38.96 -2.76 7.42
C ALA A 20 40.14 -2.19 8.22
N VAL A 21 39.88 -1.31 9.19
CA VAL A 21 40.89 -0.79 10.13
C VAL A 21 41.30 -1.87 11.13
N ASN A 22 40.32 -2.56 11.73
CA ASN A 22 40.52 -3.60 12.74
C ASN A 22 41.36 -4.77 12.21
N LYS A 23 41.22 -5.15 10.93
CA LYS A 23 42.06 -6.16 10.28
C LYS A 23 43.57 -5.84 10.26
N LYS A 24 43.95 -4.59 10.52
CA LYS A 24 45.36 -4.14 10.54
C LYS A 24 45.96 -4.04 11.94
N ILE A 25 45.17 -4.29 12.99
CA ILE A 25 45.58 -4.10 14.38
C ILE A 25 45.54 -5.46 15.09
N PRO A 26 46.62 -5.91 15.75
CA PRO A 26 46.57 -7.08 16.63
C PRO A 26 45.57 -6.85 17.77
N ASN A 27 44.67 -7.81 18.02
CA ASN A 27 43.59 -7.72 19.01
C ASN A 27 42.71 -6.46 18.83
N PRO A 28 41.96 -6.38 17.72
CA PRO A 28 41.20 -5.18 17.41
C PRO A 28 40.10 -4.91 18.44
N PRO A 29 39.76 -3.62 18.69
CA PRO A 29 38.67 -3.29 19.58
C PRO A 29 37.31 -3.77 19.03
N PRO A 30 36.34 -4.04 19.92
CA PRO A 30 34.96 -4.35 19.55
C PRO A 30 34.31 -3.18 18.79
N ILE A 31 33.37 -3.50 17.90
CA ILE A 31 32.45 -2.53 17.31
C ILE A 31 31.17 -2.53 18.14
N ALA A 32 30.91 -1.41 18.82
CA ALA A 32 29.67 -1.17 19.54
C ALA A 32 28.82 -0.11 18.83
N LEU A 33 27.50 -0.24 18.91
CA LEU A 33 26.55 0.68 18.30
C LEU A 33 25.60 1.24 19.35
N ALA A 34 25.43 2.55 19.40
CA ALA A 34 24.49 3.20 20.32
C ALA A 34 23.56 4.14 19.55
N GLY A 35 22.27 4.08 19.85
CA GLY A 35 21.25 4.87 19.18
C GLY A 35 20.17 5.36 20.12
N TYR A 36 19.67 6.57 19.85
CA TYR A 36 18.58 7.21 20.58
C TYR A 36 17.42 7.55 19.67
N SER A 37 16.18 7.24 20.09
CA SER A 37 14.96 7.47 19.32
C SER A 37 15.06 6.82 17.93
N GLU A 38 14.94 7.58 16.84
CA GLU A 38 15.16 7.06 15.48
C GLU A 38 16.55 6.44 15.29
N GLY A 39 17.58 6.95 15.98
CA GLY A 39 18.89 6.30 16.00
C GLY A 39 18.86 4.94 16.71
N GLY A 40 18.00 4.77 17.71
CA GLY A 40 17.75 3.50 18.40
C GLY A 40 17.07 2.48 17.50
N LEU A 41 16.09 2.92 16.69
CA LEU A 41 15.49 2.13 15.62
C LEU A 41 16.57 1.63 14.64
N ILE A 42 17.42 2.52 14.14
CA ILE A 42 18.51 2.13 13.22
C ILE A 42 19.53 1.22 13.91
N ALA A 43 19.85 1.45 15.18
CA ALA A 43 20.78 0.63 15.94
C ALA A 43 20.26 -0.81 16.09
N LEU A 44 18.99 -0.99 16.47
CA LEU A 44 18.36 -2.31 16.59
C LEU A 44 18.39 -3.07 15.26
N HIS A 45 17.91 -2.43 14.18
CA HIS A 45 17.88 -3.05 12.86
C HIS A 45 19.27 -3.37 12.33
N THR A 46 20.25 -2.48 12.54
CA THR A 46 21.63 -2.72 12.10
C THR A 46 22.25 -3.88 12.85
N ALA A 47 22.09 -3.93 14.17
CA ALA A 47 22.64 -5.00 14.99
C ALA A 47 22.02 -6.36 14.66
N ALA A 48 20.71 -6.41 14.37
CA ALA A 48 20.03 -7.62 13.92
C ALA A 48 20.53 -8.12 12.55
N LEU A 49 20.96 -7.22 11.66
CA LEU A 49 21.39 -7.55 10.30
C LEU A 49 22.91 -7.72 10.13
N ASP A 50 23.73 -7.17 11.03
CA ASP A 50 25.19 -7.17 10.92
C ASP A 50 25.85 -7.77 12.16
N ASN A 51 26.34 -9.00 12.00
CA ASN A 51 26.95 -9.78 13.08
C ASN A 51 28.28 -9.22 13.59
N ARG A 52 28.86 -8.21 12.92
CA ARG A 52 30.11 -7.57 13.35
C ARG A 52 29.92 -6.58 14.50
N VAL A 53 28.68 -6.23 14.85
CA VAL A 53 28.39 -5.38 16.03
C VAL A 53 28.31 -6.26 17.28
N GLN A 54 29.28 -6.14 18.20
CA GLN A 54 29.36 -7.00 19.41
C GLN A 54 28.44 -6.55 20.54
N ALA A 55 28.16 -5.24 20.65
CA ALA A 55 27.30 -4.69 21.69
C ALA A 55 26.46 -3.54 21.14
N THR A 56 25.17 -3.51 21.49
CA THR A 56 24.23 -2.49 21.00
C THR A 56 23.49 -1.83 22.15
N LEU A 57 23.39 -0.49 22.15
CA LEU A 57 22.52 0.27 23.04
C LEU A 57 21.36 0.87 22.23
N VAL A 58 20.15 0.43 22.55
CA VAL A 58 18.89 0.94 21.98
C VAL A 58 18.18 1.77 23.05
N SER A 59 18.12 3.08 22.86
CA SER A 59 17.52 4.00 23.82
C SER A 59 16.31 4.74 23.25
N GLY A 60 15.22 4.79 24.02
CA GLY A 60 14.03 5.58 23.68
C GLY A 60 13.32 5.15 22.39
N TYR A 61 13.46 3.88 22.00
CA TYR A 61 12.78 3.30 20.84
C TYR A 61 12.02 2.02 21.20
N PHE A 62 12.70 1.04 21.79
CA PHE A 62 12.22 -0.34 22.00
C PHE A 62 10.82 -0.43 22.62
N ASP A 63 9.88 -1.10 21.95
CA ASP A 63 8.47 -1.21 22.38
C ASP A 63 7.71 -2.31 21.60
N GLU A 64 6.53 -2.72 22.08
CA GLU A 64 5.59 -3.57 21.33
C GLU A 64 5.12 -2.87 20.04
N ARG A 65 5.23 -3.54 18.87
CA ARG A 65 4.94 -2.89 17.58
C ARG A 65 3.50 -2.99 17.07
N LYS A 66 2.55 -3.44 17.91
CA LYS A 66 1.12 -3.52 17.56
C LYS A 66 0.51 -2.17 17.14
N GLY A 67 1.05 -1.06 17.68
CA GLY A 67 0.62 0.31 17.40
C GLY A 67 1.38 1.03 16.29
N VAL A 68 2.26 0.37 15.52
CA VAL A 68 3.18 1.04 14.60
C VAL A 68 2.48 1.90 13.51
N TRP A 69 1.21 1.60 13.21
CA TRP A 69 0.40 2.40 12.28
C TRP A 69 0.08 3.81 12.81
N GLU A 70 0.26 4.09 14.10
CA GLU A 70 0.12 5.42 14.71
C GLU A 70 1.43 6.23 14.70
N GLU A 71 2.55 5.57 14.44
CA GLU A 71 3.88 6.18 14.42
C GLU A 71 4.12 6.92 13.09
N PRO A 72 5.25 7.63 12.86
CA PRO A 72 5.52 8.23 11.56
C PRO A 72 5.43 7.21 10.42
N ILE A 73 4.87 7.63 9.26
CA ILE A 73 4.56 6.71 8.14
C ILE A 73 5.76 5.86 7.68
N TYR A 74 6.97 6.41 7.78
CA TYR A 74 8.17 5.69 7.41
C TYR A 74 8.55 4.56 8.37
N ARG A 75 7.89 4.36 9.51
CA ARG A 75 8.07 3.18 10.36
C ARG A 75 7.17 2.01 9.91
N ASN A 76 6.29 2.22 8.94
CA ASN A 76 5.43 1.17 8.39
C ASN A 76 6.20 0.40 7.31
N VAL A 77 6.99 -0.57 7.77
CA VAL A 77 7.73 -1.49 6.90
C VAL A 77 6.80 -2.61 6.45
N PHE A 78 6.60 -2.75 5.15
CA PHE A 78 5.69 -3.75 4.59
C PHE A 78 6.08 -5.17 5.02
N GLY A 79 5.13 -5.89 5.62
CA GLY A 79 5.29 -7.30 6.03
C GLY A 79 6.13 -7.54 7.29
N LEU A 80 6.65 -6.48 7.94
CA LEU A 80 7.51 -6.64 9.12
C LEU A 80 6.78 -7.37 10.25
N LEU A 81 5.58 -6.94 10.63
CA LEU A 81 4.79 -7.54 11.72
C LEU A 81 4.22 -8.92 11.39
N GLY A 82 4.40 -9.40 10.15
CA GLY A 82 4.12 -10.80 9.84
C GLY A 82 5.13 -11.76 10.47
N ASN A 83 6.31 -11.26 10.85
CA ASN A 83 7.41 -12.08 11.35
C ASN A 83 8.15 -11.47 12.56
N PHE A 84 8.16 -10.14 12.69
CA PHE A 84 8.98 -9.43 13.67
C PHE A 84 8.25 -8.23 14.27
N SER A 85 8.20 -8.18 15.59
CA SER A 85 8.18 -7.01 16.46
C SER A 85 9.61 -6.75 16.98
N ASP A 86 9.78 -5.84 17.92
CA ASP A 86 11.11 -5.48 18.43
C ASP A 86 11.75 -6.60 19.24
N ASP A 87 10.98 -7.45 19.91
CA ASP A 87 11.46 -8.63 20.63
C ASP A 87 12.07 -9.68 19.70
N GLU A 88 11.41 -10.03 18.59
CA GLU A 88 12.00 -10.96 17.63
C GLU A 88 13.23 -10.35 16.95
N LEU A 89 13.24 -9.05 16.64
CA LEU A 89 14.45 -8.36 16.13
C LEU A 89 15.60 -8.40 17.14
N ALA A 90 15.31 -8.17 18.42
CA ALA A 90 16.31 -8.27 19.49
C ALA A 90 16.87 -9.70 19.61
N SER A 91 16.04 -10.72 19.39
CA SER A 91 16.48 -12.10 19.48
C SER A 91 17.54 -12.47 18.42
N LEU A 92 17.50 -11.82 17.23
CA LEU A 92 18.52 -11.96 16.17
C LEU A 92 19.91 -11.41 16.57
N ILE A 93 20.00 -10.64 17.66
CA ILE A 93 21.27 -10.11 18.15
C ILE A 93 22.01 -11.17 18.97
N HIS A 94 21.32 -12.13 19.58
CA HIS A 94 21.95 -13.17 20.38
C HIS A 94 22.98 -13.99 19.60
N PRO A 95 24.10 -14.40 20.24
CA PRO A 95 24.49 -14.20 21.64
C PRO A 95 25.21 -12.87 21.91
N ARG A 96 25.15 -11.90 21.00
CA ARG A 96 25.76 -10.57 21.14
C ARG A 96 24.90 -9.73 22.09
N ALA A 97 25.51 -8.72 22.69
CA ALA A 97 24.89 -8.00 23.79
C ALA A 97 23.96 -6.88 23.32
N LEU A 98 22.79 -6.76 23.94
CA LEU A 98 21.83 -5.68 23.71
C LEU A 98 21.42 -5.01 25.02
N VAL A 99 21.73 -3.72 25.15
CA VAL A 99 21.26 -2.86 26.24
C VAL A 99 20.03 -2.11 25.74
N VAL A 100 18.90 -2.29 26.41
CA VAL A 100 17.68 -1.52 26.18
C VAL A 100 17.57 -0.45 27.25
N GLU A 101 17.53 0.81 26.86
CA GLU A 101 17.33 1.94 27.76
C GLU A 101 15.95 2.55 27.53
N HIS A 102 15.07 2.42 28.52
CA HIS A 102 13.76 3.06 28.51
C HIS A 102 13.92 4.56 28.77
N ALA A 103 14.15 5.33 27.71
CA ALA A 103 14.36 6.78 27.76
C ALA A 103 13.19 7.54 27.13
N VAL A 104 13.02 8.81 27.52
CA VAL A 104 12.06 9.73 26.88
C VAL A 104 12.60 10.12 25.49
N PRO A 105 11.94 9.78 24.36
CA PRO A 105 12.30 10.29 23.03
C PRO A 105 11.76 11.72 22.82
N PRO A 106 12.19 12.42 21.76
CA PRO A 106 11.54 13.65 21.32
C PRO A 106 10.04 13.39 21.08
N GLN A 107 9.17 14.19 21.72
CA GLN A 107 7.73 14.03 21.57
C GLN A 107 7.26 14.69 20.27
N ILE A 108 6.52 13.94 19.46
CA ILE A 108 5.89 14.42 18.23
C ILE A 108 4.39 14.11 18.32
N ASP A 109 3.57 15.15 18.42
CA ASP A 109 2.11 15.03 18.58
C ASP A 109 1.35 14.79 17.27
N GLY A 110 2.00 15.00 16.13
CA GLY A 110 1.39 14.89 14.81
C GLY A 110 2.25 15.52 13.70
N PRO A 111 1.77 15.44 12.45
CA PRO A 111 2.44 16.10 11.33
C PRO A 111 2.45 17.63 11.50
N PRO A 112 3.43 18.34 10.91
CA PRO A 112 3.40 19.79 10.86
C PRO A 112 2.11 20.31 10.21
N LYS A 113 1.61 21.45 10.69
CA LYS A 113 0.42 22.10 10.10
C LYS A 113 0.65 22.41 8.61
N PRO A 114 -0.38 22.29 7.75
CA PRO A 114 -0.31 22.75 6.37
C PRO A 114 0.11 24.21 6.28
N ARG A 115 0.83 24.57 5.20
CA ARG A 115 1.28 25.93 4.89
C ARG A 115 1.34 26.14 3.38
N ASN A 116 1.52 27.37 2.91
CA ASN A 116 1.66 27.64 1.47
C ASN A 116 2.74 26.75 0.84
N GLY A 117 2.37 26.01 -0.21
CA GLY A 117 3.23 25.04 -0.89
C GLY A 117 3.40 23.68 -0.18
N ARG A 118 2.69 23.42 0.92
CA ARG A 118 2.72 22.12 1.63
C ARG A 118 1.33 21.77 2.21
N GLY A 119 0.62 20.87 1.54
CA GLY A 119 -0.76 20.47 1.85
C GLY A 119 -0.97 19.61 3.10
N GLY A 120 0.10 19.19 3.78
CA GLY A 120 0.03 18.36 4.99
C GLY A 120 1.07 17.23 4.97
N ALA A 121 0.89 16.24 5.83
CA ALA A 121 1.62 14.97 5.83
C ALA A 121 0.75 13.90 6.49
N ALA A 122 1.07 12.62 6.25
CA ALA A 122 0.38 11.51 6.90
C ALA A 122 0.41 11.67 8.43
N PRO A 123 -0.69 11.33 9.15
CA PRO A 123 -0.71 11.33 10.61
C PRO A 123 0.38 10.43 11.17
N GLY A 124 1.02 10.82 12.27
CA GLY A 124 2.04 10.02 12.92
C GLY A 124 2.58 10.69 14.18
N ARG A 125 2.84 9.92 15.23
CA ARG A 125 3.28 10.42 16.54
C ARG A 125 4.51 9.68 17.05
N ILE A 126 5.34 10.37 17.81
CA ILE A 126 6.40 9.75 18.62
C ILE A 126 6.06 10.06 20.07
N ARG A 127 5.85 9.00 20.85
CA ARG A 127 5.57 9.03 22.29
C ARG A 127 6.61 8.22 23.03
N THR A 128 6.74 8.47 24.32
CA THR A 128 7.52 7.59 25.19
C THR A 128 6.83 6.23 25.29
N PRO A 129 7.54 5.11 25.01
CA PRO A 129 7.02 3.76 25.23
C PRO A 129 6.50 3.57 26.65
N ASN A 130 5.43 2.79 26.80
CA ASN A 130 4.91 2.43 28.12
C ASN A 130 5.87 1.43 28.82
N ASP A 131 6.23 1.67 30.08
CA ASP A 131 7.17 0.80 30.83
C ASP A 131 6.76 -0.67 30.84
N ALA A 132 5.47 -0.98 31.03
CA ALA A 132 4.99 -2.35 31.03
C ALA A 132 5.10 -3.01 29.63
N SER A 133 4.93 -2.22 28.58
CA SER A 133 5.10 -2.65 27.19
C SER A 133 6.56 -2.99 26.88
N VAL A 134 7.49 -2.07 27.23
CA VAL A 134 8.94 -2.29 27.11
C VAL A 134 9.39 -3.55 27.86
N LYS A 135 8.93 -3.74 29.11
CA LYS A 135 9.27 -4.92 29.91
C LYS A 135 8.73 -6.21 29.32
N ARG A 136 7.50 -6.23 28.79
CA ARG A 136 6.94 -7.41 28.13
C ARG A 136 7.75 -7.78 26.90
N GLU A 137 8.04 -6.80 26.04
CA GLU A 137 8.83 -6.99 24.83
C GLU A 137 10.25 -7.48 25.18
N PHE A 138 10.89 -6.89 26.20
CA PHE A 138 12.22 -7.30 26.67
C PHE A 138 12.22 -8.75 27.19
N ASN A 139 11.21 -9.12 27.98
CA ASN A 139 11.10 -10.47 28.52
C ASN A 139 10.87 -11.52 27.43
N ARG A 140 10.08 -11.18 26.38
CA ARG A 140 9.92 -12.07 25.23
C ARG A 140 11.22 -12.25 24.47
N ALA A 141 11.96 -11.17 24.22
CA ALA A 141 13.28 -11.24 23.59
C ALA A 141 14.24 -12.15 24.35
N MET A 142 14.31 -11.99 25.68
CA MET A 142 15.09 -12.87 26.56
C MET A 142 14.65 -14.33 26.49
N ALA A 143 13.34 -14.60 26.46
CA ALA A 143 12.81 -15.95 26.34
C ALA A 143 13.17 -16.61 25.00
N LEU A 144 13.10 -15.86 23.89
CA LEU A 144 13.48 -16.31 22.56
C LEU A 144 14.98 -16.65 22.49
N GLY A 145 15.84 -15.89 23.18
CA GLY A 145 17.28 -16.14 23.24
C GLY A 145 17.71 -17.28 24.16
N GLY A 146 16.85 -17.73 25.07
CA GLY A 146 17.14 -18.79 26.03
C GLY A 146 18.43 -18.55 26.82
N THR A 147 19.27 -19.58 26.95
CA THR A 147 20.54 -19.52 27.69
C THR A 147 21.61 -18.64 27.02
N THR A 148 21.40 -18.26 25.76
CA THR A 148 22.34 -17.42 25.00
C THR A 148 22.01 -15.94 25.06
N ALA A 149 20.86 -15.59 25.67
CA ALA A 149 20.39 -14.22 25.75
C ALA A 149 21.33 -13.35 26.60
N LYS A 150 21.85 -12.28 25.99
CA LYS A 150 22.66 -11.26 26.67
C LYS A 150 21.98 -9.90 26.52
N MET A 151 21.01 -9.62 27.38
CA MET A 151 20.34 -8.32 27.38
C MET A 151 20.33 -7.68 28.76
N THR A 152 20.28 -6.35 28.77
CA THR A 152 20.15 -5.57 29.99
C THR A 152 19.08 -4.49 29.77
N LEU A 153 18.10 -4.44 30.67
CA LEU A 153 17.07 -3.40 30.66
C LEU A 153 17.42 -2.33 31.69
N ILE A 154 17.55 -1.09 31.22
CA ILE A 154 17.77 0.09 32.06
C ILE A 154 16.50 0.92 32.09
N THR A 155 15.98 1.17 33.29
CA THR A 155 14.82 2.03 33.55
C THR A 155 15.17 3.04 34.65
N GLY A 156 14.44 4.15 34.70
CA GLY A 156 14.52 5.11 35.80
C GLY A 156 13.80 4.64 37.07
N ALA A 157 13.84 5.47 38.11
CA ALA A 157 13.25 5.16 39.40
C ALA A 157 11.75 4.82 39.27
N LYS A 158 11.33 3.73 39.95
CA LYS A 158 9.94 3.23 39.95
C LYS A 158 9.39 2.95 38.54
N GLY A 159 10.22 2.50 37.60
CA GLY A 159 9.79 2.18 36.22
C GLY A 159 9.47 3.41 35.37
N LYS A 160 9.91 4.60 35.78
CA LYS A 160 9.84 5.79 34.93
C LYS A 160 10.90 5.74 33.84
N PRO A 161 10.66 6.33 32.67
CA PRO A 161 11.70 6.47 31.66
C PRO A 161 12.84 7.33 32.20
N VAL A 162 14.08 7.03 31.82
CA VAL A 162 15.23 7.92 32.08
C VAL A 162 15.06 9.22 31.28
N SER A 163 15.48 10.34 31.86
CA SER A 163 15.25 11.68 31.30
C SER A 163 16.19 12.04 30.15
N ALA A 164 17.30 11.32 29.98
CA ALA A 164 18.28 11.55 28.93
C ALA A 164 18.81 10.22 28.38
N PHE A 165 19.17 10.23 27.11
CA PHE A 165 19.91 9.17 26.46
C PHE A 165 21.29 8.98 27.08
N GLY A 166 21.72 7.72 27.24
CA GLY A 166 23.07 7.40 27.67
C GLY A 166 23.27 7.66 29.15
N SER A 167 22.29 7.22 29.96
CA SER A 167 22.45 7.19 31.41
C SER A 167 23.70 6.41 31.81
N GLU A 168 24.27 6.75 32.96
CA GLU A 168 25.47 6.06 33.47
C GLU A 168 25.30 4.52 33.53
N PRO A 169 24.17 3.97 33.99
CA PRO A 169 23.95 2.52 33.93
C PRO A 169 23.94 1.96 32.51
N ALA A 170 23.34 2.66 31.54
CA ALA A 170 23.27 2.19 30.15
C ALA A 170 24.64 2.22 29.45
N LEU A 171 25.42 3.29 29.63
CA LEU A 171 26.77 3.37 29.07
C LEU A 171 27.71 2.37 29.74
N SER A 172 27.61 2.20 31.05
CA SER A 172 28.40 1.19 31.78
C SER A 172 28.08 -0.22 31.29
N ALA A 173 26.81 -0.54 31.11
CA ALA A 173 26.38 -1.82 30.54
C ALA A 173 26.90 -2.02 29.12
N LEU A 174 26.86 -0.99 28.27
CA LEU A 174 27.39 -1.07 26.89
C LEU A 174 28.90 -1.29 26.87
N LEU A 175 29.66 -0.55 27.69
CA LEU A 175 31.11 -0.67 27.77
C LEU A 175 31.52 -2.05 28.29
N LEU A 176 30.88 -2.53 29.35
CA LEU A 176 31.07 -3.88 29.88
C LEU A 176 30.77 -4.94 28.82
N ALA A 177 29.63 -4.81 28.14
CA ALA A 177 29.21 -5.71 27.08
C ALA A 177 30.18 -5.75 25.89
N SER A 178 30.80 -4.61 25.57
CA SER A 178 31.83 -4.52 24.54
C SER A 178 33.19 -5.05 25.00
N GLN A 179 33.40 -5.30 26.30
CA GLN A 179 34.72 -5.58 26.88
C GLN A 179 35.71 -4.41 26.73
N ALA A 180 35.19 -3.18 26.71
CA ALA A 180 36.03 -1.99 26.67
C ALA A 180 36.76 -1.80 28.01
N ILE A 181 38.08 -1.56 27.95
CA ILE A 181 38.88 -1.23 29.13
C ILE A 181 38.62 0.24 29.48
N THR A 182 37.87 0.49 30.55
CA THR A 182 37.65 1.85 31.08
C THR A 182 38.80 2.25 32.01
N LYS A 183 39.12 3.54 32.08
CA LYS A 183 40.08 4.04 33.09
C LYS A 183 39.48 3.87 34.49
N LYS A 184 40.30 3.47 35.47
CA LYS A 184 39.86 3.36 36.88
C LYS A 184 39.30 4.71 37.35
N GLY A 185 38.07 4.72 37.88
CA GLY A 185 37.39 5.96 38.25
C GLY A 185 36.74 6.72 37.09
N TRP A 186 36.57 6.09 35.92
CA TRP A 186 35.70 6.61 34.87
C TRP A 186 34.27 6.68 35.41
N VAL A 187 33.85 7.89 35.75
CA VAL A 187 32.45 8.26 35.93
C VAL A 187 31.94 8.76 34.59
N ASN A 188 30.65 8.53 34.32
CA ASN A 188 29.96 9.28 33.28
C ASN A 188 29.91 10.74 33.74
N SER A 189 30.99 11.50 33.53
CA SER A 189 30.90 12.95 33.53
C SER A 189 29.74 13.26 32.60
N LYS A 190 28.70 13.98 33.05
CA LYS A 190 27.67 14.55 32.16
C LYS A 190 28.40 14.89 30.87
N PRO A 191 28.08 14.27 29.72
CA PRO A 191 28.89 14.49 28.54
C PRO A 191 29.04 16.00 28.39
N PRO A 192 30.22 16.54 28.04
CA PRO A 192 30.33 17.99 27.77
C PRO A 192 29.33 18.44 26.69
N ALA A 193 28.66 17.50 26.02
CA ALA A 193 27.39 17.72 25.36
C ALA A 193 26.28 18.12 26.36
N GLY A 194 26.27 19.41 26.75
CA GLY A 194 25.01 20.14 26.77
C GLY A 194 24.24 19.80 25.49
N GLY A 195 22.95 19.47 25.62
CA GLY A 195 22.16 18.72 24.63
C GLY A 195 22.61 18.98 23.20
N MET A 196 23.22 17.97 22.56
CA MET A 196 23.89 17.99 21.26
C MET A 196 23.57 19.25 20.42
N HIS A 197 24.26 20.36 20.69
CA HIS A 197 24.00 21.66 20.03
C HIS A 197 24.65 21.77 18.64
N ILE A 198 25.12 20.66 18.06
CA ILE A 198 25.37 20.64 16.62
C ILE A 198 23.99 20.58 15.98
N LYS A 199 23.37 21.75 15.76
CA LYS A 199 22.33 21.85 14.74
C LYS A 199 22.97 21.28 13.48
N ALA A 200 22.50 20.11 13.04
CA ALA A 200 22.91 19.58 11.75
C ALA A 200 22.77 20.74 10.76
N PRO A 201 23.86 21.18 10.10
CA PRO A 201 23.79 22.37 9.28
C PRO A 201 22.60 22.19 8.34
N PRO A 202 21.62 23.10 8.27
CA PRO A 202 20.44 22.92 7.42
C PRO A 202 20.83 22.51 5.99
N ALA A 203 21.97 23.00 5.51
CA ALA A 203 22.60 22.60 4.26
C ALA A 203 22.94 21.10 4.17
N ARG A 204 23.47 20.45 5.21
CA ARG A 204 23.77 19.01 5.22
C ARG A 204 22.50 18.18 5.13
N GLN A 205 21.49 18.48 5.96
CA GLN A 205 20.21 17.77 5.92
C GLN A 205 19.55 17.93 4.55
N HIS A 206 19.58 19.15 4.00
CA HIS A 206 19.05 19.42 2.66
C HIS A 206 19.79 18.62 1.57
N ARG A 207 21.13 18.50 1.64
CA ARG A 207 21.90 17.66 0.71
C ARG A 207 21.52 16.19 0.82
N GLN A 208 21.39 15.64 2.03
CA GLN A 208 20.98 14.24 2.23
C GLN A 208 19.59 13.96 1.68
N ILE A 209 18.63 14.88 1.85
CA ILE A 209 17.31 14.76 1.25
C ILE A 209 17.42 14.80 -0.28
N LYS A 210 18.20 15.74 -0.83
CA LYS A 210 18.43 15.82 -2.28
C LYS A 210 19.06 14.55 -2.85
N GLU A 211 20.02 13.95 -2.16
CA GLU A 211 20.65 12.68 -2.53
C GLU A 211 19.62 11.54 -2.54
N LEU A 212 18.79 11.44 -1.51
CA LEU A 212 17.71 10.45 -1.46
C LEU A 212 16.68 10.65 -2.58
N VAL A 213 16.29 11.90 -2.85
CA VAL A 213 15.38 12.23 -3.96
C VAL A 213 16.03 11.87 -5.30
N ALA A 214 17.30 12.25 -5.52
CA ALA A 214 18.01 11.91 -6.76
C ALA A 214 18.10 10.39 -6.96
N HIS A 215 18.40 9.64 -5.89
CA HIS A 215 18.41 8.19 -5.92
C HIS A 215 17.03 7.59 -6.24
N THR A 216 15.96 8.03 -5.58
CA THR A 216 14.61 7.50 -5.84
C THR A 216 14.08 7.88 -7.22
N GLN A 217 14.36 9.09 -7.71
CA GLN A 217 14.03 9.50 -9.08
C GLN A 217 14.85 8.70 -10.12
N GLN A 218 16.09 8.31 -9.80
CA GLN A 218 16.86 7.40 -10.63
C GLN A 218 16.21 6.01 -10.69
N LEU A 219 15.79 5.47 -9.54
CA LEU A 219 15.06 4.19 -9.51
C LEU A 219 13.76 4.26 -10.31
N LEU A 220 13.01 5.37 -10.25
CA LEU A 220 11.84 5.59 -11.09
C LEU A 220 12.17 5.45 -12.58
N ARG A 221 13.22 6.14 -13.06
CA ARG A 221 13.65 6.05 -14.47
C ARG A 221 14.01 4.63 -14.88
N PHE A 222 14.61 3.84 -13.98
CA PHE A 222 14.98 2.46 -14.28
C PHE A 222 13.88 1.42 -14.02
N SER A 223 12.77 1.83 -13.39
CA SER A 223 11.71 0.93 -12.97
C SER A 223 11.08 0.16 -14.14
N GLU A 224 10.96 0.79 -15.30
CA GLU A 224 10.42 0.16 -16.50
C GLU A 224 11.34 -0.92 -17.10
N TYR A 225 12.66 -0.75 -17.04
CA TYR A 225 13.59 -1.82 -17.46
C TYR A 225 13.46 -3.04 -16.55
N HIS A 226 13.32 -2.83 -15.24
CA HIS A 226 13.07 -3.92 -14.31
C HIS A 226 11.76 -4.66 -14.64
N ARG A 227 10.67 -3.94 -14.92
CA ARG A 227 9.40 -4.57 -15.34
C ARG A 227 9.54 -5.28 -16.69
N THR A 228 10.30 -4.72 -17.63
CA THR A 228 10.58 -5.36 -18.93
C THR A 228 11.28 -6.71 -18.75
N ASP A 229 12.35 -6.77 -17.97
CA ASP A 229 13.12 -7.99 -17.75
C ASP A 229 12.35 -9.02 -16.92
N ARG A 230 11.57 -8.55 -15.95
CA ARG A 230 10.89 -9.42 -14.99
C ARG A 230 9.55 -9.94 -15.49
N PHE A 231 8.80 -9.12 -16.21
CA PHE A 231 7.44 -9.41 -16.67
C PHE A 231 7.40 -9.65 -18.18
N TRP A 232 7.67 -8.62 -18.99
CA TRP A 232 7.44 -8.68 -20.44
C TRP A 232 8.30 -9.70 -21.17
N LYS A 233 9.61 -9.81 -20.86
CA LYS A 233 10.49 -10.83 -21.46
C LYS A 233 10.11 -12.26 -21.06
N LYS A 234 9.40 -12.43 -19.95
CA LYS A 234 8.97 -13.73 -19.43
C LYS A 234 7.56 -14.13 -19.87
N LEU A 235 6.83 -13.23 -20.53
CA LEU A 235 5.49 -13.47 -21.09
C LEU A 235 5.53 -13.36 -22.63
N PRO A 236 6.13 -14.34 -23.32
CA PRO A 236 6.14 -14.34 -24.77
C PRO A 236 4.74 -14.58 -25.34
N ASN A 237 4.23 -13.60 -26.08
CA ASN A 237 2.94 -13.57 -26.79
C ASN A 237 2.78 -14.57 -27.95
N LYS A 238 3.68 -15.55 -28.10
CA LYS A 238 3.69 -16.50 -29.24
C LYS A 238 2.60 -17.59 -29.17
N LYS A 239 1.90 -17.71 -28.04
CA LYS A 239 0.81 -18.68 -27.82
C LYS A 239 -0.39 -18.00 -27.14
N PRO A 240 -1.19 -17.22 -27.89
CA PRO A 240 -2.30 -16.44 -27.32
C PRO A 240 -3.35 -17.30 -26.60
N ASP A 241 -3.53 -18.55 -27.03
CA ASP A 241 -4.40 -19.56 -26.42
C ASP A 241 -3.95 -19.96 -25.00
N GLN A 242 -2.67 -19.80 -24.68
CA GLN A 242 -2.08 -20.12 -23.37
C GLN A 242 -1.85 -18.88 -22.49
N TRP A 243 -2.22 -17.69 -22.97
CA TRP A 243 -1.88 -16.42 -22.33
C TRP A 243 -2.30 -16.32 -20.86
N ASP A 244 -3.54 -16.73 -20.55
CA ASP A 244 -4.05 -16.63 -19.17
C ASP A 244 -3.29 -17.56 -18.21
N ALA A 245 -2.95 -18.77 -18.66
CA ALA A 245 -2.13 -19.70 -17.89
C ALA A 245 -0.70 -19.17 -17.68
N GLN A 246 -0.12 -18.51 -18.69
CA GLN A 246 1.19 -17.85 -18.57
C GLN A 246 1.17 -16.68 -17.59
N CYS A 247 0.04 -15.97 -17.49
CA CYS A 247 -0.14 -14.86 -16.55
C CYS A 247 -0.32 -15.31 -15.09
N GLU A 248 -0.73 -16.56 -14.84
CA GLU A 248 -1.10 -17.02 -13.50
C GLU A 248 0.03 -16.90 -12.45
N PRO A 249 1.30 -17.25 -12.73
CA PRO A 249 2.39 -17.02 -11.78
C PRO A 249 2.55 -15.54 -11.40
N PHE A 250 2.37 -14.62 -12.36
CA PHE A 250 2.44 -13.18 -12.12
C PHE A 250 1.22 -12.66 -11.37
N ARG A 251 0.04 -13.21 -11.63
CA ARG A 251 -1.19 -12.90 -10.89
C ARG A 251 -1.05 -13.32 -9.44
N LYS A 252 -0.55 -14.54 -9.20
CA LYS A 252 -0.27 -15.06 -7.87
C LYS A 252 0.76 -14.21 -7.14
N GLU A 253 1.87 -13.84 -7.79
CA GLU A 253 2.88 -12.96 -7.20
C GLU A 253 2.29 -11.59 -6.83
N MET A 254 1.56 -10.95 -7.76
CA MET A 254 0.91 -9.67 -7.52
C MET A 254 -0.04 -9.74 -6.32
N TRP A 255 -0.85 -10.79 -6.23
CA TRP A 255 -1.81 -10.95 -5.15
C TRP A 255 -1.12 -11.24 -3.81
N GLU A 256 -0.22 -12.21 -3.76
CA GLU A 256 0.33 -12.72 -2.50
C GLU A 256 1.47 -11.84 -1.96
N GLN A 257 2.30 -11.27 -2.83
CA GLN A 257 3.54 -10.59 -2.42
C GLN A 257 3.50 -9.07 -2.53
N ILE A 258 2.65 -8.51 -3.42
CA ILE A 258 2.60 -7.07 -3.69
C ILE A 258 1.39 -6.42 -3.03
N ILE A 259 0.19 -6.91 -3.35
CA ILE A 259 -1.06 -6.45 -2.73
C ILE A 259 -1.22 -7.06 -1.34
N GLY A 260 -0.82 -8.31 -1.18
CA GLY A 260 -1.05 -9.13 0.01
C GLY A 260 -2.44 -9.77 0.01
N LYS A 261 -2.54 -10.99 0.52
CA LYS A 261 -3.78 -11.79 0.51
C LYS A 261 -4.26 -12.15 1.92
N PHE A 262 -5.47 -11.73 2.27
CA PHE A 262 -6.16 -12.27 3.44
C PHE A 262 -6.69 -13.69 3.15
N PRO A 263 -6.97 -14.51 4.19
CA PRO A 263 -7.66 -15.78 4.02
C PRO A 263 -8.95 -15.60 3.22
N THR A 264 -9.40 -16.64 2.51
CA THR A 264 -10.69 -16.58 1.80
C THR A 264 -11.83 -16.26 2.77
N ALA A 265 -12.88 -15.61 2.26
CA ALA A 265 -14.07 -15.31 3.04
C ALA A 265 -14.63 -16.60 3.66
N ASN A 266 -14.85 -16.61 4.98
CA ASN A 266 -15.10 -17.83 5.76
C ASN A 266 -16.47 -17.86 6.45
N LEU A 267 -17.29 -16.81 6.30
CA LEU A 267 -18.69 -16.83 6.69
C LEU A 267 -19.59 -17.29 5.54
N PRO A 268 -20.80 -17.83 5.79
CA PRO A 268 -21.85 -17.94 4.79
C PRO A 268 -22.14 -16.59 4.11
N ILE A 269 -22.72 -16.56 2.91
CA ILE A 269 -22.94 -15.30 2.17
C ILE A 269 -24.00 -14.40 2.86
N ASN A 270 -25.03 -15.01 3.46
CA ASN A 270 -26.13 -14.34 4.17
C ASN A 270 -26.62 -13.04 3.50
N PRO A 271 -27.07 -13.10 2.23
CA PRO A 271 -27.49 -11.91 1.53
C PRO A 271 -28.74 -11.31 2.21
N LEU A 272 -28.61 -10.08 2.70
CA LEU A 272 -29.75 -9.27 3.12
C LEU A 272 -29.99 -8.19 2.06
N SER A 273 -31.26 -7.94 1.75
CA SER A 273 -31.60 -6.90 0.79
C SER A 273 -32.84 -6.13 1.20
N ARG A 274 -32.89 -4.86 0.81
CA ARG A 274 -34.09 -4.02 0.91
C ARG A 274 -34.26 -3.19 -0.35
N LYS A 275 -35.50 -3.06 -0.82
CA LYS A 275 -35.85 -2.15 -1.92
C LYS A 275 -35.65 -0.71 -1.45
N ILE A 276 -34.91 0.08 -2.22
CA ILE A 276 -34.58 1.48 -1.89
C ILE A 276 -35.16 2.47 -2.90
N MET A 277 -35.45 2.03 -4.12
CA MET A 277 -36.03 2.87 -5.17
C MET A 277 -36.66 2.01 -6.27
N GLU A 278 -37.53 2.61 -7.07
CA GLU A 278 -38.14 1.99 -8.24
C GLU A 278 -38.39 3.04 -9.31
N THR A 279 -38.16 2.65 -10.57
CA THR A 279 -38.50 3.43 -11.77
C THR A 279 -39.42 2.60 -12.66
N ASP A 280 -39.89 3.16 -13.78
CA ASP A 280 -40.65 2.39 -14.78
C ASP A 280 -39.81 1.27 -15.43
N LYS A 281 -38.48 1.36 -15.37
CA LYS A 281 -37.57 0.44 -16.07
C LYS A 281 -36.87 -0.57 -15.17
N TRP A 282 -36.65 -0.28 -13.89
CA TRP A 282 -35.88 -1.14 -12.99
C TRP A 282 -36.24 -0.91 -11.51
N ILE A 283 -35.85 -1.86 -10.66
CA ILE A 283 -35.99 -1.78 -9.20
C ILE A 283 -34.59 -1.78 -8.58
N GLY A 284 -34.35 -0.88 -7.63
CA GLY A 284 -33.08 -0.75 -6.92
C GLY A 284 -33.16 -1.35 -5.50
N TYR A 285 -32.15 -2.14 -5.15
CA TYR A 285 -32.01 -2.77 -3.84
C TYR A 285 -30.67 -2.40 -3.21
N GLU A 286 -30.67 -2.08 -1.92
CA GLU A 286 -29.44 -2.16 -1.13
C GLU A 286 -29.24 -3.61 -0.70
N VAL A 287 -28.00 -4.09 -0.80
CA VAL A 287 -27.61 -5.47 -0.48
C VAL A 287 -26.39 -5.48 0.42
N THR A 288 -26.38 -6.35 1.43
CA THR A 288 -25.21 -6.68 2.25
C THR A 288 -24.88 -8.16 2.16
N LEU A 289 -23.59 -8.50 2.17
CA LEU A 289 -23.05 -9.85 2.09
C LEU A 289 -21.96 -10.03 3.14
N ASP A 290 -22.06 -11.04 4.00
CA ASP A 290 -21.02 -11.33 5.00
C ASP A 290 -19.72 -11.77 4.30
N VAL A 291 -18.55 -11.41 4.84
CA VAL A 291 -17.22 -11.80 4.31
C VAL A 291 -16.41 -12.51 5.40
N TRP A 292 -16.08 -11.79 6.48
CA TRP A 292 -15.43 -12.30 7.69
C TRP A 292 -16.18 -11.74 8.91
N GLN A 293 -15.83 -12.20 10.12
CA GLN A 293 -16.32 -11.55 11.34
C GLN A 293 -16.06 -10.04 11.27
N ASP A 294 -17.11 -9.25 11.46
CA ASP A 294 -17.12 -7.77 11.43
C ASP A 294 -16.74 -7.13 10.07
N VAL A 295 -16.66 -7.92 8.99
CA VAL A 295 -16.39 -7.43 7.63
C VAL A 295 -17.45 -7.96 6.67
N PHE A 296 -18.14 -7.04 6.01
CA PHE A 296 -19.16 -7.33 5.00
C PHE A 296 -18.88 -6.54 3.71
N ALA A 297 -19.43 -7.01 2.58
CA ALA A 297 -19.54 -6.25 1.35
C ALA A 297 -20.96 -5.67 1.26
N TRP A 298 -21.11 -4.46 0.74
CA TRP A 298 -22.44 -3.90 0.50
C TRP A 298 -22.47 -3.03 -0.75
N GLY A 299 -23.66 -2.81 -1.29
CA GLY A 299 -23.83 -2.03 -2.52
C GLY A 299 -25.27 -1.96 -2.99
N TYR A 300 -25.48 -1.27 -4.11
CA TYR A 300 -26.79 -1.14 -4.74
C TYR A 300 -26.90 -2.05 -5.97
N LEU A 301 -27.89 -2.94 -5.98
CA LEU A 301 -28.26 -3.77 -7.14
C LEU A 301 -29.44 -3.11 -7.86
N LEU A 302 -29.28 -2.78 -9.15
CA LEU A 302 -30.38 -2.35 -10.01
C LEU A 302 -30.77 -3.49 -10.94
N VAL A 303 -32.03 -3.90 -10.86
CA VAL A 303 -32.58 -5.02 -11.62
C VAL A 303 -33.62 -4.48 -12.60
N PRO A 304 -33.37 -4.57 -13.92
CA PRO A 304 -34.38 -4.25 -14.93
C PRO A 304 -35.70 -4.99 -14.72
N LYS A 305 -36.82 -4.34 -15.03
CA LYS A 305 -38.15 -4.95 -15.02
C LYS A 305 -38.34 -5.84 -16.26
N GLY A 306 -39.31 -6.75 -16.16
CA GLY A 306 -39.72 -7.61 -17.28
C GLY A 306 -38.67 -8.63 -17.72
N ILE A 307 -37.77 -9.07 -16.83
CA ILE A 307 -36.86 -10.17 -17.13
C ILE A 307 -37.66 -11.47 -17.18
N GLY A 308 -37.62 -12.19 -18.31
CA GLY A 308 -38.30 -13.46 -18.47
C GLY A 308 -37.81 -14.53 -17.47
N LYS A 309 -38.65 -15.52 -17.16
CA LYS A 309 -38.38 -16.58 -16.16
C LYS A 309 -37.04 -17.31 -16.34
N ASN A 310 -36.56 -17.43 -17.58
CA ASN A 310 -35.30 -18.08 -17.93
C ASN A 310 -34.29 -17.12 -18.58
N GLU A 311 -34.60 -15.83 -18.63
CA GLU A 311 -33.74 -14.83 -19.26
C GLU A 311 -32.56 -14.49 -18.34
N LYS A 312 -31.35 -14.68 -18.86
CA LYS A 312 -30.10 -14.32 -18.20
C LYS A 312 -29.52 -13.06 -18.79
N ARG A 313 -29.29 -12.06 -17.95
CA ARG A 313 -28.75 -10.76 -18.35
C ARG A 313 -27.29 -10.60 -17.92
N PRO A 314 -26.49 -9.86 -18.69
CA PRO A 314 -25.16 -9.44 -18.25
C PRO A 314 -25.25 -8.50 -17.05
N VAL A 315 -24.20 -8.51 -16.24
CA VAL A 315 -24.02 -7.61 -15.11
C VAL A 315 -22.88 -6.63 -15.40
N VAL A 316 -23.07 -5.36 -15.03
CA VAL A 316 -21.97 -4.38 -14.96
C VAL A 316 -21.77 -3.96 -13.51
N VAL A 317 -20.61 -4.29 -12.95
CA VAL A 317 -20.19 -3.77 -11.65
C VAL A 317 -19.70 -2.34 -11.84
N CYS A 318 -20.40 -1.39 -11.21
CA CYS A 318 -20.24 0.06 -11.42
C CYS A 318 -19.55 0.70 -10.20
N GLN A 319 -18.26 0.98 -10.28
CA GLN A 319 -17.47 1.41 -9.14
C GLN A 319 -17.29 2.93 -9.06
N HIS A 320 -17.72 3.52 -7.94
CA HIS A 320 -17.46 4.91 -7.60
C HIS A 320 -15.98 5.18 -7.25
N GLY A 321 -15.63 6.45 -7.11
CA GLY A 321 -14.30 6.93 -6.74
C GLY A 321 -14.12 7.15 -5.24
N LEU A 322 -12.99 7.77 -4.90
CA LEU A 322 -12.57 8.08 -3.52
C LEU A 322 -13.65 8.88 -2.78
N GLU A 323 -13.89 8.57 -1.51
CA GLU A 323 -14.95 9.16 -0.67
C GLU A 323 -16.39 8.90 -1.15
N GLY A 324 -16.60 8.22 -2.28
CA GLY A 324 -17.93 7.99 -2.83
C GLY A 324 -18.74 6.93 -2.08
N VAL A 325 -20.01 6.81 -2.48
CA VAL A 325 -20.95 5.77 -2.04
C VAL A 325 -21.72 5.18 -3.23
N PRO A 326 -22.39 4.02 -3.10
CA PRO A 326 -23.13 3.40 -4.20
C PRO A 326 -24.14 4.32 -4.90
N ASN A 327 -24.80 5.20 -4.16
CA ASN A 327 -25.77 6.14 -4.74
C ASN A 327 -25.14 7.11 -5.75
N ASP A 328 -23.86 7.44 -5.61
CA ASP A 328 -23.18 8.45 -6.44
C ASP A 328 -23.15 8.05 -7.92
N VAL A 329 -23.16 6.75 -8.22
CA VAL A 329 -23.18 6.23 -9.60
C VAL A 329 -24.59 5.97 -10.13
N VAL A 330 -25.60 6.07 -9.27
CA VAL A 330 -27.02 5.81 -9.56
C VAL A 330 -27.79 7.12 -9.73
N THR A 331 -27.51 8.13 -8.90
CA THR A 331 -28.27 9.37 -8.88
C THR A 331 -28.21 10.09 -10.23
N ARG A 332 -29.39 10.56 -10.66
CA ARG A 332 -29.59 11.41 -11.84
C ARG A 332 -29.98 12.84 -11.46
N ASP A 333 -29.98 13.16 -10.17
CA ASP A 333 -30.22 14.54 -9.73
C ASP A 333 -29.04 15.42 -10.16
N THR A 334 -29.30 16.32 -11.11
CA THR A 334 -28.30 17.25 -11.63
C THR A 334 -27.76 18.23 -10.59
N ASN A 335 -28.47 18.41 -9.47
CA ASN A 335 -28.01 19.22 -8.34
C ASN A 335 -27.08 18.45 -7.40
N ASP A 336 -27.07 17.11 -7.45
CA ASP A 336 -26.15 16.30 -6.68
C ASP A 336 -24.73 16.47 -7.24
N ARG A 337 -23.77 16.76 -6.34
CA ARG A 337 -22.37 16.94 -6.73
C ARG A 337 -21.81 15.73 -7.46
N SER A 338 -22.24 14.52 -7.14
CA SER A 338 -21.77 13.28 -7.76
C SER A 338 -22.17 13.16 -9.23
N PHE A 339 -23.31 13.76 -9.63
CA PHE A 339 -23.82 13.70 -11.00
C PHE A 339 -22.82 14.24 -12.03
N ARG A 340 -22.06 15.31 -11.69
CA ARG A 340 -21.05 15.87 -12.58
C ARG A 340 -19.94 14.89 -12.96
N TYR A 341 -19.69 13.89 -12.10
CA TYR A 341 -18.64 12.88 -12.30
C TYR A 341 -19.22 11.63 -12.95
N TYR A 342 -20.36 11.15 -12.46
CA TYR A 342 -20.87 9.82 -12.81
C TYR A 342 -22.05 9.83 -13.77
N LYS A 343 -22.80 10.93 -13.84
CA LYS A 343 -23.98 11.10 -14.70
C LYS A 343 -25.00 9.95 -14.58
N GLY A 344 -25.12 9.35 -13.39
CA GLY A 344 -25.99 8.20 -13.15
C GLY A 344 -25.66 6.98 -14.01
N PHE A 345 -24.40 6.73 -14.39
CA PHE A 345 -24.06 5.71 -15.39
C PHE A 345 -24.53 4.29 -15.03
N ALA A 346 -24.68 3.94 -13.75
CA ALA A 346 -25.27 2.67 -13.36
C ALA A 346 -26.77 2.61 -13.70
N ALA A 347 -27.51 3.69 -13.46
CA ALA A 347 -28.90 3.81 -13.85
C ALA A 347 -29.07 3.84 -15.39
N GLU A 348 -28.18 4.52 -16.11
CA GLU A 348 -28.17 4.50 -17.59
C GLU A 348 -27.96 3.09 -18.16
N LEU A 349 -27.09 2.30 -17.56
CA LEU A 349 -26.88 0.91 -17.95
C LEU A 349 -28.08 0.02 -17.57
N ALA A 350 -28.70 0.26 -16.41
CA ALA A 350 -29.93 -0.43 -16.02
C ALA A 350 -31.08 -0.14 -17.00
N ASP A 351 -31.22 1.11 -17.45
CA ASP A 351 -32.18 1.51 -18.48
C ASP A 351 -31.93 0.79 -19.83
N ARG A 352 -30.68 0.50 -20.16
CA ARG A 352 -30.27 -0.30 -21.33
C ARG A 352 -30.48 -1.81 -21.14
N GLY A 353 -30.97 -2.22 -19.97
CA GLY A 353 -31.33 -3.58 -19.65
C GLY A 353 -30.21 -4.42 -19.05
N PHE A 354 -29.05 -3.84 -18.72
CA PHE A 354 -28.04 -4.54 -17.92
C PHE A 354 -28.51 -4.65 -16.47
N ILE A 355 -28.14 -5.73 -15.76
CA ILE A 355 -28.18 -5.70 -14.30
C ILE A 355 -26.95 -4.89 -13.86
N THR A 356 -27.08 -3.97 -12.92
CA THR A 356 -25.92 -3.23 -12.39
C THR A 356 -25.75 -3.47 -10.90
N PHE A 357 -24.50 -3.60 -10.47
CA PHE A 357 -24.18 -3.65 -9.04
C PHE A 357 -23.13 -2.60 -8.71
N ALA A 358 -23.46 -1.67 -7.81
CA ALA A 358 -22.56 -0.61 -7.35
C ALA A 358 -22.06 -0.91 -5.93
N PRO A 359 -20.90 -1.56 -5.75
CA PRO A 359 -20.37 -1.85 -4.43
C PRO A 359 -19.73 -0.63 -3.77
N HIS A 360 -19.84 -0.56 -2.44
CA HIS A 360 -19.03 0.33 -1.63
C HIS A 360 -17.70 -0.33 -1.26
N ASN A 361 -16.60 0.34 -1.58
CA ASN A 361 -15.26 -0.01 -1.11
C ASN A 361 -14.87 0.85 0.10
N PRO A 362 -14.01 0.34 1.03
CA PRO A 362 -13.71 0.99 2.30
C PRO A 362 -12.71 2.15 2.15
N TYR A 363 -13.04 3.17 1.36
CA TYR A 363 -12.21 4.36 1.13
C TYR A 363 -12.93 5.69 1.40
N ARG A 364 -13.73 5.73 2.48
CA ARG A 364 -14.52 6.88 2.92
C ARG A 364 -14.15 7.31 4.33
N GLY A 365 -14.11 8.62 4.58
CA GLY A 365 -13.82 9.21 5.89
C GLY A 365 -12.41 9.78 6.02
N ARG A 366 -11.78 10.19 4.91
CA ARG A 366 -10.43 10.76 4.86
C ARG A 366 -9.42 9.87 5.61
N ASP A 367 -8.77 10.40 6.63
CA ASP A 367 -7.76 9.64 7.37
C ASP A 367 -8.34 8.38 8.03
N ALA A 368 -9.63 8.35 8.36
CA ALA A 368 -10.28 7.18 8.96
C ALA A 368 -10.17 5.91 8.10
N PHE A 369 -10.24 6.03 6.78
CA PHE A 369 -9.99 4.89 5.90
C PHE A 369 -8.51 4.74 5.56
N ARG A 370 -7.77 5.85 5.41
CA ARG A 370 -6.36 5.79 5.03
C ARG A 370 -5.51 5.09 6.09
N VAL A 371 -5.87 5.19 7.37
CA VAL A 371 -5.22 4.38 8.42
C VAL A 371 -5.47 2.89 8.29
N LEU A 372 -6.49 2.42 7.55
CA LEU A 372 -6.64 1.00 7.24
C LEU A 372 -5.47 0.49 6.38
N GLN A 373 -5.03 1.29 5.39
CA GLN A 373 -3.80 0.99 4.64
C GLN A 373 -2.59 0.93 5.57
N ARG A 374 -2.48 1.85 6.54
CA ARG A 374 -1.38 1.86 7.52
C ARG A 374 -1.39 0.66 8.46
N LYS A 375 -2.56 0.16 8.83
CA LYS A 375 -2.72 -1.06 9.63
C LYS A 375 -2.39 -2.32 8.81
N ALA A 376 -2.80 -2.35 7.54
CA ALA A 376 -2.57 -3.49 6.66
C ALA A 376 -1.09 -3.63 6.23
N ASN A 377 -0.41 -2.50 5.98
CA ASN A 377 0.93 -2.51 5.38
C ASN A 377 1.98 -3.30 6.19
N PRO A 378 2.13 -3.11 7.52
CA PRO A 378 3.07 -3.90 8.31
C PRO A 378 2.77 -5.40 8.36
N LEU A 379 1.54 -5.82 8.06
CA LEU A 379 1.13 -7.22 7.93
C LEU A 379 1.38 -7.79 6.52
N GLY A 380 2.00 -7.00 5.63
CA GLY A 380 2.23 -7.38 4.24
C GLY A 380 0.93 -7.40 3.44
N ARG A 381 -0.01 -6.50 3.78
CA ARG A 381 -1.34 -6.36 3.18
C ARG A 381 -1.57 -4.92 2.74
N SER A 382 -2.64 -4.70 1.99
CA SER A 382 -3.10 -3.37 1.57
C SER A 382 -4.62 -3.27 1.69
N LEU A 383 -5.16 -2.09 1.45
CA LEU A 383 -6.60 -1.88 1.34
C LEU A 383 -7.21 -2.78 0.27
N PHE A 384 -6.47 -3.05 -0.81
CA PHE A 384 -6.90 -3.96 -1.87
C PHE A 384 -6.97 -5.42 -1.44
N SER A 385 -6.25 -5.84 -0.39
CA SER A 385 -6.41 -7.18 0.20
C SER A 385 -7.83 -7.42 0.71
N VAL A 386 -8.49 -6.38 1.23
CA VAL A 386 -9.90 -6.43 1.69
C VAL A 386 -10.86 -6.31 0.52
N ILE A 387 -10.64 -5.32 -0.35
CA ILE A 387 -11.48 -5.03 -1.52
C ILE A 387 -11.59 -6.27 -2.43
N ILE A 388 -10.48 -6.95 -2.74
CA ILE A 388 -10.50 -8.14 -3.61
C ILE A 388 -11.29 -9.29 -2.97
N ALA A 389 -11.24 -9.45 -1.65
CA ALA A 389 -12.05 -10.45 -0.96
C ALA A 389 -13.56 -10.10 -1.02
N GLN A 390 -13.91 -8.83 -0.83
CA GLN A 390 -15.28 -8.34 -1.01
C GLN A 390 -15.77 -8.58 -2.44
N HIS A 391 -14.95 -8.28 -3.46
CA HIS A 391 -15.32 -8.53 -4.86
C HIS A 391 -15.48 -10.02 -5.19
N ASN A 392 -14.63 -10.90 -4.65
CA ASN A 392 -14.84 -12.34 -4.79
C ASN A 392 -16.19 -12.77 -4.19
N ARG A 393 -16.52 -12.28 -2.98
CA ARG A 393 -17.80 -12.55 -2.32
C ARG A 393 -19.00 -12.01 -3.10
N ILE A 394 -18.86 -10.81 -3.68
CA ILE A 394 -19.88 -10.21 -4.56
C ILE A 394 -20.12 -11.10 -5.79
N ILE A 395 -19.07 -11.58 -6.45
CA ILE A 395 -19.21 -12.47 -7.61
C ILE A 395 -19.84 -13.80 -7.20
N ASP A 396 -19.40 -14.41 -6.08
CA ASP A 396 -19.96 -15.68 -5.57
C ASP A 396 -21.49 -15.59 -5.38
N TRP A 397 -21.99 -14.41 -5.03
CA TRP A 397 -23.41 -14.13 -4.90
C TRP A 397 -24.08 -13.83 -6.23
N LEU A 398 -23.52 -12.93 -7.04
CA LEU A 398 -24.08 -12.56 -8.36
C LEU A 398 -24.24 -13.77 -9.27
N GLU A 399 -23.26 -14.68 -9.30
CA GLU A 399 -23.29 -15.91 -10.12
C GLU A 399 -24.46 -16.86 -9.75
N LYS A 400 -25.01 -16.73 -8.54
CA LYS A 400 -26.15 -17.53 -8.06
C LYS A 400 -27.51 -16.91 -8.35
N LEU A 401 -27.56 -15.65 -8.80
CA LEU A 401 -28.83 -14.99 -9.07
C LEU A 401 -29.53 -15.60 -10.31
N PRO A 402 -30.84 -15.87 -10.24
CA PRO A 402 -31.56 -16.57 -11.31
C PRO A 402 -31.57 -15.80 -12.62
N ASN A 403 -31.42 -14.47 -12.61
CA ASN A 403 -31.46 -13.62 -13.80
C ASN A 403 -30.06 -13.17 -14.28
N VAL A 404 -28.99 -13.61 -13.63
CA VAL A 404 -27.61 -13.26 -14.00
C VAL A 404 -26.96 -14.35 -14.84
N ASP A 405 -26.28 -13.95 -15.90
CA ASP A 405 -25.35 -14.80 -16.63
C ASP A 405 -23.94 -14.73 -16.00
N PRO A 406 -23.45 -15.81 -15.37
CA PRO A 406 -22.16 -15.80 -14.67
C PRO A 406 -20.97 -15.56 -15.60
N LYS A 407 -21.12 -15.79 -16.92
CA LYS A 407 -20.04 -15.57 -17.90
C LYS A 407 -19.99 -14.13 -18.42
N ARG A 408 -20.91 -13.26 -18.00
CA ARG A 408 -21.06 -11.89 -18.51
C ARG A 408 -21.15 -10.85 -17.39
N ILE A 409 -20.20 -10.90 -16.46
CA ILE A 409 -20.04 -9.91 -15.39
C ILE A 409 -18.85 -9.00 -15.76
N GLY A 410 -19.13 -7.77 -16.19
CA GLY A 410 -18.11 -6.76 -16.52
C GLY A 410 -17.83 -5.80 -15.36
N PHE A 411 -16.69 -5.12 -15.42
CA PHE A 411 -16.31 -4.09 -14.44
C PHE A 411 -16.16 -2.72 -15.12
N TYR A 412 -16.74 -1.68 -14.54
CA TYR A 412 -16.58 -0.30 -15.01
C TYR A 412 -16.44 0.64 -13.80
N GLY A 413 -15.31 1.34 -13.69
CA GLY A 413 -15.07 2.28 -12.60
C GLY A 413 -14.36 3.57 -13.03
N LEU A 414 -14.63 4.65 -12.27
CA LEU A 414 -14.03 5.97 -12.47
C LEU A 414 -13.14 6.38 -11.29
N SER A 415 -11.99 7.00 -11.58
CA SER A 415 -11.06 7.54 -10.57
C SER A 415 -10.49 6.46 -9.66
N TYR A 416 -10.66 6.53 -8.34
CA TYR A 416 -10.34 5.41 -7.46
C TYR A 416 -11.05 4.11 -7.87
N GLY A 417 -12.24 4.20 -8.46
CA GLY A 417 -12.93 3.08 -9.10
C GLY A 417 -12.25 2.57 -10.37
N GLY A 418 -11.57 3.44 -11.13
CA GLY A 418 -10.67 3.06 -12.22
C GLY A 418 -9.42 2.36 -11.69
N LYS A 419 -8.87 2.83 -10.57
CA LYS A 419 -7.81 2.13 -9.83
C LYS A 419 -8.27 0.72 -9.40
N THR A 420 -9.53 0.57 -8.97
CA THR A 420 -10.16 -0.74 -8.73
C THR A 420 -10.31 -1.55 -10.02
N ALA A 421 -10.68 -0.94 -11.14
CA ALA A 421 -10.81 -1.59 -12.45
C ALA A 421 -9.48 -2.14 -13.00
N MET A 422 -8.33 -1.62 -12.55
CA MET A 422 -7.02 -2.19 -12.87
C MET A 422 -6.62 -3.34 -11.94
N ARG A 423 -6.96 -3.27 -10.65
CA ARG A 423 -6.47 -4.21 -9.64
C ARG A 423 -7.36 -5.43 -9.48
N VAL A 424 -8.67 -5.20 -9.37
CA VAL A 424 -9.63 -6.27 -9.10
C VAL A 424 -9.78 -7.18 -10.31
N PRO A 425 -10.10 -6.71 -11.52
CA PRO A 425 -10.17 -7.58 -12.70
C PRO A 425 -8.86 -8.31 -13.04
N ALA A 426 -7.69 -7.73 -12.76
CA ALA A 426 -6.40 -8.40 -12.96
C ALA A 426 -6.23 -9.63 -12.05
N LEU A 427 -6.72 -9.56 -10.81
CA LEU A 427 -6.59 -10.61 -9.79
C LEU A 427 -7.83 -11.50 -9.65
N VAL A 428 -8.97 -11.07 -10.18
CA VAL A 428 -10.25 -11.79 -10.17
C VAL A 428 -10.65 -12.08 -11.62
N PRO A 429 -10.16 -13.19 -12.21
CA PRO A 429 -10.33 -13.48 -13.64
C PRO A 429 -11.80 -13.76 -14.04
N ARG A 430 -12.72 -13.84 -13.06
CA ARG A 430 -14.17 -13.99 -13.27
C ARG A 430 -14.85 -12.74 -13.83
N TYR A 431 -14.25 -11.56 -13.71
CA TYR A 431 -14.72 -10.39 -14.45
C TYR A 431 -14.40 -10.58 -15.93
N CYS A 432 -15.40 -10.63 -16.81
CA CYS A 432 -15.19 -10.94 -18.22
C CYS A 432 -14.62 -9.78 -19.05
N LEU A 433 -14.65 -8.55 -18.54
CA LEU A 433 -14.03 -7.35 -19.12
C LEU A 433 -13.77 -6.30 -18.04
N SER A 434 -12.96 -5.28 -18.36
CA SER A 434 -12.73 -4.13 -17.49
C SER A 434 -12.66 -2.80 -18.25
N ILE A 435 -13.28 -1.76 -17.69
CA ILE A 435 -13.22 -0.37 -18.16
C ILE A 435 -12.64 0.50 -17.05
N CYS A 436 -11.50 1.13 -17.32
CA CYS A 436 -10.82 2.07 -16.43
C CYS A 436 -11.04 3.50 -16.93
N SER A 437 -11.93 4.24 -16.26
CA SER A 437 -12.19 5.65 -16.57
C SER A 437 -11.43 6.58 -15.63
N ALA A 438 -10.86 7.65 -16.19
CA ALA A 438 -10.33 8.79 -15.44
C ALA A 438 -9.26 8.41 -14.37
N ASP A 439 -8.49 7.36 -14.62
CA ASP A 439 -7.43 6.88 -13.72
C ASP A 439 -6.21 6.34 -14.48
N PHE A 440 -6.41 5.65 -15.61
CA PHE A 440 -5.33 5.00 -16.35
C PHE A 440 -4.24 5.98 -16.80
N ASN A 441 -2.99 5.79 -16.39
CA ASN A 441 -1.81 6.55 -16.83
C ASN A 441 -0.51 5.82 -16.43
N GLU A 442 0.67 6.40 -16.67
CA GLU A 442 1.95 5.94 -16.10
C GLU A 442 1.92 6.08 -14.55
N TRP A 443 1.37 5.06 -13.89
CA TRP A 443 0.99 5.10 -12.47
C TRP A 443 2.19 5.24 -11.55
N ILE A 444 3.33 4.66 -11.92
CA ILE A 444 4.56 4.70 -11.12
C ILE A 444 5.11 6.13 -11.12
N LYS A 445 5.15 6.79 -12.28
CA LYS A 445 5.49 8.21 -12.40
C LYS A 445 4.52 9.08 -11.61
N LYS A 446 3.21 8.88 -11.78
CA LYS A 446 2.17 9.60 -11.03
C LYS A 446 2.37 9.52 -9.51
N ASN A 447 2.76 8.37 -8.97
CA ASN A 447 2.98 8.26 -7.53
C ASN A 447 4.28 8.89 -7.05
N THR A 448 5.34 8.89 -7.86
CA THR A 448 6.70 9.06 -7.32
C THR A 448 7.49 10.23 -7.89
N THR A 449 7.08 10.84 -9.00
CA THR A 449 7.81 11.96 -9.59
C THR A 449 7.72 13.22 -8.73
N VAL A 450 8.82 13.96 -8.62
CA VAL A 450 8.84 15.27 -7.97
C VAL A 450 8.74 16.43 -8.97
N ASP A 451 8.67 16.13 -10.27
CA ASP A 451 8.78 17.13 -11.35
C ASP A 451 7.43 17.50 -11.97
N ALA A 452 6.33 16.93 -11.47
CA ALA A 452 5.00 17.15 -12.04
C ALA A 452 3.96 17.42 -10.96
N ARG A 453 3.15 18.49 -11.17
CA ARG A 453 2.01 18.85 -10.32
C ARG A 453 0.96 17.75 -10.17
N TYR A 454 0.91 16.84 -11.14
CA TYR A 454 0.00 15.70 -11.11
C TYR A 454 0.41 14.68 -10.05
N SER A 455 1.62 14.71 -9.49
CA SER A 455 2.06 13.63 -8.61
C SER A 455 1.35 13.56 -7.26
N TYR A 456 1.08 12.34 -6.79
CA TYR A 456 0.60 12.08 -5.43
C TYR A 456 1.63 12.44 -4.34
N MET A 457 2.89 12.73 -4.71
CA MET A 457 3.88 13.30 -3.79
C MET A 457 3.46 14.66 -3.20
N PHE A 458 2.55 15.37 -3.87
CA PHE A 458 2.15 16.73 -3.52
C PHE A 458 0.70 16.84 -3.04
N THR A 459 0.03 15.71 -2.79
CA THR A 459 -1.38 15.66 -2.42
C THR A 459 -1.58 14.83 -1.13
N GLY A 460 -2.82 14.64 -0.69
CA GLY A 460 -3.16 14.06 0.62
C GLY A 460 -3.26 12.52 0.65
N GLU A 461 -3.16 11.87 -0.51
CA GLU A 461 -3.44 10.44 -0.70
C GLU A 461 -2.25 9.54 -0.33
N TYR A 462 -1.82 9.58 0.94
CA TYR A 462 -0.69 8.77 1.43
C TYR A 462 -0.95 7.26 1.43
N GLU A 463 -2.19 6.83 1.22
CA GLU A 463 -2.59 5.44 1.06
C GLU A 463 -2.31 4.88 -0.34
N MET A 464 -2.04 5.75 -1.31
CA MET A 464 -2.04 5.39 -2.73
C MET A 464 -0.90 4.43 -3.12
N PHE A 465 0.17 4.43 -2.32
CA PHE A 465 1.39 3.67 -2.54
C PHE A 465 1.24 2.18 -2.18
N GLU A 466 1.69 1.32 -3.09
CA GLU A 466 1.71 -0.13 -2.94
C GLU A 466 3.17 -0.64 -2.93
N PHE A 467 3.44 -1.65 -2.10
CA PHE A 467 4.80 -2.12 -1.87
C PHE A 467 5.46 -2.61 -3.17
N ASN A 468 6.66 -2.11 -3.46
CA ASN A 468 7.50 -2.52 -4.59
C ASN A 468 6.85 -2.43 -5.99
N LEU A 469 5.67 -1.80 -6.13
CA LEU A 469 4.90 -1.80 -7.37
C LEU A 469 5.75 -1.33 -8.57
N GLY A 470 6.55 -0.27 -8.40
CA GLY A 470 7.39 0.27 -9.47
C GLY A 470 8.31 -0.73 -10.16
N HIS A 471 8.89 -1.69 -9.44
CA HIS A 471 9.78 -2.70 -10.06
C HIS A 471 9.03 -3.94 -10.55
N THR A 472 7.73 -4.04 -10.29
CA THR A 472 6.97 -5.27 -10.48
C THR A 472 5.83 -5.09 -11.49
N TYR A 473 4.96 -4.10 -11.29
CA TYR A 473 3.78 -3.86 -12.13
C TYR A 473 3.54 -2.36 -12.35
N ASN A 474 2.96 -2.03 -13.49
CA ASN A 474 2.26 -0.78 -13.77
C ASN A 474 0.91 -1.15 -14.40
N TYR A 475 0.18 -0.19 -14.94
CA TYR A 475 -1.12 -0.42 -15.53
C TYR A 475 -1.06 -1.22 -16.83
N ALA A 476 0.02 -1.14 -17.60
CA ALA A 476 0.22 -2.00 -18.75
C ALA A 476 0.38 -3.48 -18.33
N GLU A 477 1.14 -3.78 -17.27
CA GLU A 477 1.27 -5.14 -16.75
C GLU A 477 -0.05 -5.63 -16.14
N MET A 478 -0.81 -4.76 -15.46
CA MET A 478 -2.15 -5.14 -14.97
C MET A 478 -3.13 -5.41 -16.12
N ALA A 479 -3.09 -4.62 -17.20
CA ALA A 479 -3.89 -4.88 -18.41
C ALA A 479 -3.46 -6.19 -19.10
N ALA A 480 -2.17 -6.55 -19.05
CA ALA A 480 -1.68 -7.83 -19.52
C ALA A 480 -2.27 -9.02 -18.73
N LEU A 481 -2.44 -8.87 -17.41
CA LEU A 481 -3.13 -9.86 -16.57
C LEU A 481 -4.66 -9.89 -16.79
N ILE A 482 -5.21 -8.83 -17.40
CA ILE A 482 -6.61 -8.77 -17.84
C ILE A 482 -6.78 -9.48 -19.18
N ALA A 483 -5.86 -9.30 -20.13
CA ALA A 483 -5.86 -10.00 -21.40
C ALA A 483 -5.96 -11.53 -21.20
N PRO A 484 -6.64 -12.26 -22.11
CA PRO A 484 -7.21 -11.82 -23.38
C PRO A 484 -8.63 -11.23 -23.27
N ARG A 485 -9.10 -10.92 -22.05
CA ARG A 485 -10.41 -10.31 -21.83
C ARG A 485 -10.46 -8.88 -22.37
N PRO A 486 -11.62 -8.38 -22.82
CA PRO A 486 -11.72 -7.02 -23.30
C PRO A 486 -11.34 -5.98 -22.23
N PHE A 487 -10.56 -4.99 -22.62
CA PHE A 487 -10.08 -3.92 -21.76
C PHE A 487 -10.17 -2.55 -22.43
N MET A 488 -10.78 -1.57 -21.76
CA MET A 488 -10.95 -0.23 -22.28
C MET A 488 -10.49 0.86 -21.29
N VAL A 489 -9.96 1.96 -21.84
CA VAL A 489 -9.66 3.19 -21.11
C VAL A 489 -10.60 4.31 -21.57
N GLU A 490 -11.13 5.11 -20.63
CA GLU A 490 -11.91 6.32 -20.93
C GLU A 490 -11.22 7.55 -20.33
N ARG A 491 -10.96 8.56 -21.16
CA ARG A 491 -10.08 9.68 -20.83
C ARG A 491 -10.64 11.02 -21.29
N GLY A 492 -10.89 11.92 -20.34
CA GLY A 492 -11.22 13.33 -20.61
C GLY A 492 -9.96 14.20 -20.76
N HIS A 493 -9.87 15.00 -21.83
CA HIS A 493 -8.71 15.89 -22.08
C HIS A 493 -8.41 16.89 -20.95
N ARG A 494 -9.44 17.31 -20.19
CA ARG A 494 -9.32 18.24 -19.05
C ARG A 494 -9.30 17.52 -17.69
N ASP A 495 -9.11 16.21 -17.67
CA ASP A 495 -8.97 15.49 -16.42
C ASP A 495 -7.66 15.86 -15.70
N GLY A 496 -7.79 16.36 -14.46
CA GLY A 496 -6.68 16.75 -13.61
C GLY A 496 -5.89 15.58 -13.01
N VAL A 497 -6.29 14.32 -13.21
CA VAL A 497 -5.57 13.16 -12.68
C VAL A 497 -4.21 12.97 -13.34
N ALA A 498 -4.11 13.11 -14.65
CA ALA A 498 -2.86 12.97 -15.40
C ALA A 498 -2.96 13.77 -16.70
N PRO A 499 -1.87 14.04 -17.42
CA PRO A 499 -1.95 14.58 -18.78
C PRO A 499 -2.13 13.45 -19.82
N ASP A 500 -2.65 13.76 -21.01
CA ASP A 500 -2.97 12.77 -22.04
C ASP A 500 -1.74 11.97 -22.47
N GLU A 501 -0.57 12.59 -22.47
CA GLU A 501 0.69 11.98 -22.88
C GLU A 501 1.07 10.80 -21.97
N TRP A 502 0.75 10.87 -20.67
CA TRP A 502 1.02 9.75 -19.76
C TRP A 502 0.03 8.62 -19.96
N VAL A 503 -1.22 8.95 -20.32
CA VAL A 503 -2.26 7.97 -20.65
C VAL A 503 -1.88 7.26 -21.95
N ALA A 504 -1.57 8.02 -23.00
CA ALA A 504 -1.18 7.51 -24.30
C ALA A 504 0.09 6.66 -24.23
N TYR A 505 1.12 7.12 -23.49
CA TYR A 505 2.37 6.38 -23.30
C TYR A 505 2.12 4.99 -22.71
N GLU A 506 1.33 4.91 -21.65
CA GLU A 506 1.06 3.64 -21.00
C GLU A 506 0.11 2.77 -21.85
N PHE A 507 -0.88 3.37 -22.51
CA PHE A 507 -1.87 2.64 -23.32
C PHE A 507 -1.25 2.07 -24.60
N ALA A 508 -0.22 2.71 -25.16
CA ALA A 508 0.50 2.20 -26.32
C ALA A 508 1.07 0.79 -26.08
N LYS A 509 1.53 0.49 -24.84
CA LYS A 509 2.04 -0.84 -24.46
C LYS A 509 0.92 -1.87 -24.45
N VAL A 510 -0.26 -1.51 -23.94
CA VAL A 510 -1.45 -2.37 -23.92
C VAL A 510 -1.94 -2.65 -25.33
N ARG A 511 -2.06 -1.61 -26.16
CA ARG A 511 -2.48 -1.75 -27.56
C ARG A 511 -1.51 -2.66 -28.34
N ARG A 512 -0.20 -2.50 -28.14
CA ARG A 512 0.81 -3.39 -28.73
C ARG A 512 0.58 -4.85 -28.31
N LEU A 513 0.41 -5.10 -27.01
CA LEU A 513 0.16 -6.46 -26.51
C LEU A 513 -1.07 -7.10 -27.17
N TYR A 514 -2.22 -6.42 -27.17
CA TYR A 514 -3.45 -6.99 -27.74
C TYR A 514 -3.33 -7.23 -29.25
N ALA A 515 -2.59 -6.38 -29.97
CA ALA A 515 -2.29 -6.60 -31.38
C ALA A 515 -1.40 -7.84 -31.59
N GLU A 516 -0.36 -8.01 -30.77
CA GLU A 516 0.52 -9.19 -30.81
C GLU A 516 -0.18 -10.49 -30.40
N LEU A 517 -1.20 -10.40 -29.55
CA LEU A 517 -2.08 -11.53 -29.21
C LEU A 517 -3.13 -11.84 -30.30
N GLY A 518 -3.18 -11.06 -31.39
CA GLY A 518 -4.15 -11.24 -32.47
C GLY A 518 -5.58 -10.87 -32.11
N ILE A 519 -5.77 -10.02 -31.09
CA ILE A 519 -7.08 -9.56 -30.58
C ILE A 519 -7.16 -8.02 -30.45
N PRO A 520 -6.68 -7.23 -31.44
CA PRO A 520 -6.66 -5.77 -31.33
C PRO A 520 -8.06 -5.16 -31.10
N GLU A 521 -9.12 -5.82 -31.55
CA GLU A 521 -10.52 -5.42 -31.38
C GLU A 521 -11.04 -5.56 -29.94
N ARG A 522 -10.28 -6.20 -29.05
CA ARG A 522 -10.62 -6.34 -27.62
C ARG A 522 -10.01 -5.25 -26.76
N THR A 523 -9.30 -4.28 -27.34
CA THR A 523 -8.84 -3.12 -26.57
C THR A 523 -9.05 -1.79 -27.30
N GLU A 524 -9.55 -0.81 -26.56
CA GLU A 524 -9.82 0.53 -27.08
C GLU A 524 -9.60 1.60 -26.02
N ILE A 525 -9.39 2.83 -26.48
CA ILE A 525 -9.33 4.02 -25.63
C ILE A 525 -10.24 5.09 -26.22
N GLU A 526 -11.08 5.66 -25.38
CA GLU A 526 -11.89 6.83 -25.72
C GLU A 526 -11.23 8.08 -25.16
N TYR A 527 -10.91 9.02 -26.05
CA TYR A 527 -10.59 10.40 -25.68
C TYR A 527 -11.81 11.27 -25.94
N PHE A 528 -12.19 12.09 -24.96
CA PHE A 528 -13.31 13.01 -25.11
C PHE A 528 -12.99 14.40 -24.57
N ASN A 529 -13.69 15.39 -25.10
CA ASN A 529 -13.53 16.79 -24.71
C ASN A 529 -14.27 17.10 -23.40
N GLY A 530 -13.76 16.60 -22.28
CA GLY A 530 -14.41 16.76 -20.97
C GLY A 530 -13.45 16.72 -19.79
N PRO A 531 -13.99 16.98 -18.57
CA PRO A 531 -13.23 16.96 -17.32
C PRO A 531 -13.07 15.52 -16.80
N HIS A 532 -12.70 15.40 -15.54
CA HIS A 532 -12.79 14.15 -14.77
C HIS A 532 -14.26 13.71 -14.64
N SER A 533 -14.74 12.82 -15.51
CA SER A 533 -16.14 12.35 -15.54
C SER A 533 -16.29 11.11 -16.42
N ILE A 534 -17.37 10.35 -16.23
CA ILE A 534 -17.86 9.36 -17.18
C ILE A 534 -18.35 10.09 -18.45
N ASN A 535 -17.87 9.70 -19.63
CA ASN A 535 -18.46 10.14 -20.89
C ASN A 535 -19.67 9.26 -21.23
N GLY A 536 -19.51 7.94 -21.13
CA GLY A 536 -20.60 7.00 -21.29
C GLY A 536 -21.03 6.82 -22.75
N GLN A 537 -20.17 7.11 -23.74
CA GLN A 537 -20.51 6.90 -25.14
C GLN A 537 -19.85 5.65 -25.70
N ALA A 538 -18.54 5.70 -25.98
CA ALA A 538 -17.84 4.51 -26.47
C ALA A 538 -17.83 3.39 -25.41
N THR A 539 -17.79 3.73 -24.11
CA THR A 539 -17.85 2.72 -23.05
C THR A 539 -19.15 1.91 -23.03
N TYR A 540 -20.29 2.53 -23.36
CA TYR A 540 -21.56 1.78 -23.44
C TYR A 540 -21.60 0.90 -24.68
N ASP A 541 -21.08 1.39 -25.80
CA ASP A 541 -20.95 0.60 -27.02
C ASP A 541 -20.03 -0.61 -26.82
N PHE A 542 -18.91 -0.43 -26.11
CA PHE A 542 -18.02 -1.50 -25.70
C PHE A 542 -18.73 -2.56 -24.86
N LEU A 543 -19.52 -2.14 -23.87
CA LEU A 543 -20.30 -3.05 -23.02
C LEU A 543 -21.32 -3.84 -23.84
N HIS A 544 -22.10 -3.19 -24.70
CA HIS A 544 -23.06 -3.87 -25.59
C HIS A 544 -22.36 -4.90 -26.49
N ARG A 545 -21.23 -4.55 -27.09
CA ARG A 545 -20.43 -5.43 -27.96
C ARG A 545 -19.91 -6.65 -27.20
N HIS A 546 -19.17 -6.43 -26.12
CA HIS A 546 -18.43 -7.50 -25.44
C HIS A 546 -19.26 -8.30 -24.43
N LEU A 547 -20.34 -7.74 -23.90
CA LEU A 547 -21.33 -8.49 -23.10
C LEU A 547 -22.44 -9.09 -23.97
N ARG A 548 -22.38 -8.91 -25.29
CA ARG A 548 -23.35 -9.45 -26.27
C ARG A 548 -24.79 -9.12 -25.85
N TRP A 549 -25.05 -7.83 -25.63
CA TRP A 549 -26.35 -7.32 -25.23
C TRP A 549 -26.84 -6.32 -26.27
N PRO A 550 -28.05 -6.48 -26.83
CA PRO A 550 -28.53 -5.62 -27.90
C PRO A 550 -28.63 -4.16 -27.44
N LYS A 551 -28.29 -3.24 -28.34
CA LYS A 551 -28.62 -1.81 -28.16
C LYS A 551 -30.15 -1.68 -28.27
N LYS A 552 -30.76 -0.97 -27.34
CA LYS A 552 -32.18 -0.64 -27.36
C LYS A 552 -32.37 0.84 -27.62
#